data_AF-A0A2T2TLG6-F1
#
_entry.id   AF-A0A2T2TLG6-F1
#
_cell.length_a   1.000
_cell.length_b   1.000
_cell.length_c   1.000
_cell.angle_alpha   90.00
_cell.angle_beta   90.00
_cell.angle_gamma   90.00
#
_symmetry.space_group_name_H-M   'P 1'
#
loop_
_entity.id
_entity.type
_entity.pdbx_description
1 polymer ?
#
loop_
_entity_poly.entity_id
_entity_poly.type
_entity_poly.pdbx_seq_one_letter_code
_entity_poly.pdbx_strand_id
1 'polypeptide(L)'
;RPARFVRRYDPKRDAERLDGFVHRTFQPIDARWLVKNLSAALRRYGSMQRLFARHLAPQDDHVGPAIQGFSETILGIDPDTPARLRKHLARPEAGSACKRLAMYLRWMVRGGGPVDFGLWRRIRPAQLLVPLDTHSGRTARRLGLIRGRKSNDWKAALQLTRRCRPFCPRDPARYDFALFGAGVSGASVAERFSLADASPAG
;
A
#
# COMPACT_ATOMS: atom_id res chain seq x y z
N ARG A 1 -2.27 -10.98 20.72
CA ARG A 1 -2.27 -9.77 19.84
C ARG A 1 -1.27 -9.98 18.69
N PRO A 2 -1.67 -9.82 17.42
CA PRO A 2 -0.85 -10.12 16.25
C PRO A 2 0.53 -9.44 16.20
N ALA A 3 0.60 -8.13 16.51
CA ALA A 3 1.86 -7.38 16.47
C ALA A 3 2.92 -7.93 17.46
N ARG A 4 2.50 -8.36 18.66
CA ARG A 4 3.39 -8.98 19.65
C ARG A 4 3.90 -10.33 19.17
N PHE A 5 3.03 -11.13 18.54
CA PHE A 5 3.39 -12.42 17.96
C PHE A 5 4.49 -12.26 16.92
N VAL A 6 4.31 -11.37 15.93
CA VAL A 6 5.34 -11.12 14.90
C VAL A 6 6.66 -10.64 15.52
N ARG A 7 6.62 -9.68 16.45
CA ARG A 7 7.84 -9.12 17.07
C ARG A 7 8.65 -10.13 17.86
N ARG A 8 7.98 -11.09 18.50
CA ARG A 8 8.60 -12.11 19.37
C ARG A 8 8.69 -13.48 18.71
N TYR A 9 8.32 -13.58 17.43
CA TYR A 9 8.23 -14.83 16.71
C TYR A 9 9.57 -15.56 16.73
N ASP A 10 9.53 -16.79 17.21
CA ASP A 10 10.63 -17.75 17.21
C ASP A 10 10.20 -18.98 16.40
N PRO A 11 10.86 -19.32 15.29
CA PRO A 11 10.48 -20.47 14.47
C PRO A 11 10.43 -21.80 15.24
N LYS A 12 11.27 -22.02 16.26
CA LYS A 12 11.28 -23.28 17.03
C LYS A 12 10.07 -23.40 17.93
N ARG A 13 9.59 -22.28 18.49
CA ARG A 13 8.49 -22.26 19.45
C ARG A 13 7.13 -22.01 18.81
N ASP A 14 7.10 -21.20 17.75
CA ASP A 14 5.86 -20.59 17.26
C ASP A 14 5.43 -21.07 15.87
N ALA A 15 6.26 -21.82 15.13
CA ALA A 15 5.96 -22.21 13.75
C ALA A 15 4.67 -23.03 13.61
N GLU A 16 4.43 -23.97 14.53
CA GLU A 16 3.23 -24.83 14.52
C GLU A 16 1.93 -24.06 14.69
N ARG A 17 1.98 -22.86 15.30
CA ARG A 17 0.79 -21.99 15.46
C ARG A 17 0.29 -21.43 14.14
N LEU A 18 1.09 -21.51 13.08
CA LEU A 18 0.73 -21.07 11.73
C LEU A 18 0.29 -22.25 10.85
N ASP A 19 0.19 -23.44 11.42
CA ASP A 19 -0.21 -24.64 10.71
C ASP A 19 -1.71 -24.64 10.45
N GLY A 20 -2.11 -25.33 9.38
CA GLY A 20 -3.50 -25.32 8.91
C GLY A 20 -3.97 -24.00 8.28
N PHE A 21 -3.21 -22.90 8.38
CA PHE A 21 -3.60 -21.64 7.75
C PHE A 21 -3.46 -21.71 6.22
N VAL A 22 -4.60 -21.76 5.53
CA VAL A 22 -4.70 -21.73 4.08
C VAL A 22 -5.67 -20.64 3.65
N HIS A 23 -5.26 -19.80 2.70
CA HIS A 23 -6.15 -18.84 2.06
C HIS A 23 -5.82 -18.72 0.57
N ARG A 24 -6.69 -19.27 -0.29
CA ARG A 24 -6.46 -19.34 -1.74
C ARG A 24 -5.10 -20.00 -2.04
N THR A 25 -4.15 -19.25 -2.59
CA THR A 25 -2.81 -19.73 -2.94
C THR A 25 -1.78 -19.57 -1.81
N PHE A 26 -2.17 -18.95 -0.69
CA PHE A 26 -1.35 -18.75 0.50
C PHE A 26 -1.45 -19.97 1.40
N GLN A 27 -0.29 -20.57 1.72
CA GLN A 27 -0.16 -21.84 2.42
C GLN A 27 0.57 -21.65 3.76
N PRO A 28 0.57 -22.63 4.68
CA PRO A 28 1.21 -22.48 5.99
C PRO A 28 2.69 -22.07 5.91
N ILE A 29 3.43 -22.64 4.96
CA ILE A 29 4.82 -22.26 4.72
C ILE A 29 4.98 -20.78 4.31
N ASP A 30 4.04 -20.17 3.57
CA ASP A 30 4.08 -18.72 3.30
C ASP A 30 3.89 -17.91 4.59
N ALA A 31 2.96 -18.34 5.46
CA ALA A 31 2.69 -17.68 6.72
C ALA A 31 3.93 -17.69 7.62
N ARG A 32 4.54 -18.87 7.79
CA ARG A 32 5.75 -19.07 8.60
C ARG A 32 6.89 -18.18 8.10
N TRP A 33 7.15 -18.16 6.80
CA TRP A 33 8.23 -17.34 6.22
C TRP A 33 7.93 -15.85 6.23
N LEU A 34 6.69 -15.44 5.93
CA LEU A 34 6.31 -14.03 6.01
C LEU A 34 6.48 -13.48 7.43
N VAL A 35 6.01 -14.22 8.44
CA VAL A 35 6.14 -13.80 9.84
C VAL A 35 7.61 -13.81 10.28
N LYS A 36 8.38 -14.84 9.94
CA LYS A 36 9.83 -14.91 10.19
C LYS A 36 10.55 -13.68 9.63
N ASN A 37 10.31 -13.35 8.36
CA ASN A 37 11.01 -12.28 7.67
C ASN A 37 10.54 -10.90 8.14
N LEU A 38 9.25 -10.72 8.46
CA LEU A 38 8.76 -9.50 9.12
C LEU A 38 9.37 -9.33 10.51
N SER A 39 9.53 -10.41 11.27
CA SER A 39 10.18 -10.39 12.59
C SER A 39 11.65 -9.94 12.48
N ALA A 40 12.40 -10.54 11.54
CA ALA A 40 13.78 -10.16 11.24
C ALA A 40 13.89 -8.70 10.78
N ALA A 41 12.97 -8.24 9.91
CA ALA A 41 12.93 -6.87 9.45
C ALA A 41 12.63 -5.88 10.59
N LEU A 42 11.71 -6.21 11.49
CA LEU A 42 11.43 -5.38 12.67
C LEU A 42 12.64 -5.29 13.60
N ARG A 43 13.41 -6.37 13.78
CA ARG A 43 14.66 -6.35 14.56
C ARG A 43 15.73 -5.49 13.88
N ARG A 44 15.91 -5.64 12.57
CA ARG A 44 16.95 -4.95 11.79
C ARG A 44 16.68 -3.45 11.61
N TYR A 45 15.43 -3.06 11.34
CA TYR A 45 15.06 -1.68 11.00
C TYR A 45 14.32 -0.94 12.13
N GLY A 46 13.90 -1.65 13.19
CA GLY A 46 13.18 -1.11 14.35
C GLY A 46 11.69 -0.85 14.11
N SER A 47 11.30 -0.42 12.90
CA SER A 47 9.90 -0.21 12.53
C SER A 47 9.66 -0.40 11.02
N MET A 48 8.40 -0.67 10.66
CA MET A 48 7.97 -0.72 9.26
C MET A 48 8.16 0.64 8.57
N GLN A 49 7.88 1.76 9.25
CA GLN A 49 8.12 3.10 8.71
C GLN A 49 9.58 3.29 8.28
N ARG A 50 10.54 2.87 9.13
CA ARG A 50 11.97 2.99 8.82
C ARG A 50 12.37 2.11 7.64
N LEU A 51 11.81 0.90 7.55
CA LEU A 51 12.05 0.03 6.40
C LEU A 51 11.55 0.66 5.09
N PHE A 52 10.30 1.12 5.03
CA PHE A 52 9.78 1.78 3.82
C PHE A 52 10.56 3.05 3.49
N ALA A 53 10.82 3.91 4.48
CA ALA A 53 11.50 5.19 4.28
C ALA A 53 12.97 5.05 3.87
N ARG A 54 13.64 3.93 4.19
CA ARG A 54 15.02 3.69 3.74
C ARG A 54 15.14 3.59 2.21
N HIS A 55 14.06 3.16 1.56
CA HIS A 55 13.98 2.98 0.12
C HIS A 55 13.30 4.16 -0.58
N LEU A 56 13.16 5.30 0.09
CA LEU A 56 12.51 6.50 -0.45
C LEU A 56 13.40 7.72 -0.25
N ALA A 57 13.89 8.28 -1.34
CA ALA A 57 14.65 9.51 -1.32
C ALA A 57 13.71 10.73 -1.16
N PRO A 58 14.17 11.85 -0.56
CA PRO A 58 13.35 13.06 -0.44
C PRO A 58 12.83 13.60 -1.78
N GLN A 59 13.59 13.43 -2.86
CA GLN A 59 13.24 13.85 -4.21
C GLN A 59 12.30 12.88 -4.95
N ASP A 60 12.03 11.69 -4.40
CA ASP A 60 11.14 10.74 -5.07
C ASP A 60 9.71 11.29 -5.13
N ASP A 61 9.17 11.31 -6.35
CA ASP A 61 7.83 11.79 -6.63
C ASP A 61 6.72 10.92 -6.03
N HIS A 62 7.01 9.64 -5.77
CA HIS A 62 6.03 8.69 -5.27
C HIS A 62 6.65 7.53 -4.49
N VAL A 63 5.85 6.81 -3.71
CA VAL A 63 6.25 5.67 -2.87
C VAL A 63 6.62 4.38 -3.62
N GLY A 64 6.87 4.44 -4.92
CA GLY A 64 7.18 3.25 -5.74
C GLY A 64 8.45 2.54 -5.29
N PRO A 65 9.59 3.27 -5.18
CA PRO A 65 10.82 2.74 -4.62
C PRO A 65 10.62 2.12 -3.22
N ALA A 66 9.83 2.78 -2.36
CA ALA A 66 9.52 2.27 -1.02
C ALA A 66 8.81 0.91 -1.04
N ILE A 67 7.82 0.73 -1.92
CA ILE A 67 7.08 -0.53 -2.09
C ILE A 67 7.98 -1.63 -2.65
N GLN A 68 8.79 -1.30 -3.67
CA GLN A 68 9.74 -2.22 -4.27
C GLN A 68 10.75 -2.72 -3.23
N GLY A 69 11.46 -1.78 -2.59
CA GLY A 69 12.50 -2.10 -1.63
C GLY A 69 11.98 -2.79 -0.38
N PHE A 70 10.78 -2.46 0.12
CA PHE A 70 10.13 -3.22 1.18
C PHE A 70 9.95 -4.69 0.79
N SER A 71 9.33 -4.94 -0.35
CA SER A 71 9.04 -6.30 -0.81
C SER A 71 10.31 -7.10 -1.06
N GLU A 72 11.31 -6.51 -1.72
CA GLU A 72 12.61 -7.15 -1.93
C GLU A 72 13.35 -7.44 -0.62
N THR A 73 13.31 -6.50 0.34
CA THR A 73 13.91 -6.71 1.65
C THR A 73 13.25 -7.90 2.35
N ILE A 74 11.92 -7.98 2.38
CA ILE A 74 11.24 -9.12 3.02
C ILE A 74 11.55 -10.44 2.31
N LEU A 75 11.73 -10.42 0.98
CA LEU A 75 12.04 -11.63 0.21
C LEU A 75 13.50 -12.07 0.30
N GLY A 76 14.43 -11.15 0.58
CA GLY A 76 15.87 -11.40 0.60
C GLY A 76 16.55 -11.25 1.96
N ILE A 77 15.81 -10.98 3.04
CA ILE A 77 16.39 -10.81 4.38
C ILE A 77 17.01 -12.10 4.94
N ASP A 78 16.54 -13.24 4.46
CA ASP A 78 17.03 -14.57 4.84
C ASP A 78 17.25 -15.38 3.55
N PRO A 79 18.46 -15.93 3.32
CA PRO A 79 18.81 -16.62 2.08
C PRO A 79 17.97 -17.87 1.82
N ASP A 80 17.40 -18.47 2.87
CA ASP A 80 16.58 -19.67 2.78
C ASP A 80 15.10 -19.36 2.47
N THR A 81 14.76 -18.08 2.25
CA THR A 81 13.39 -17.65 1.95
C THR A 81 12.88 -18.34 0.67
N PRO A 82 11.78 -19.13 0.74
CA PRO A 82 11.29 -19.85 -0.43
C PRO A 82 10.81 -18.92 -1.53
N ALA A 83 11.17 -19.23 -2.78
CA ALA A 83 10.78 -18.47 -3.96
C ALA A 83 9.26 -18.27 -4.07
N ARG A 84 8.45 -19.21 -3.57
CA ARG A 84 6.97 -19.12 -3.60
C ARG A 84 6.41 -17.93 -2.82
N LEU A 85 7.14 -17.39 -1.83
CA LEU A 85 6.70 -16.18 -1.11
C LEU A 85 6.63 -14.95 -2.03
N ARG A 86 7.42 -14.95 -3.12
CA ARG A 86 7.54 -13.83 -4.08
C ARG A 86 6.21 -13.43 -4.71
N LYS A 87 5.27 -14.35 -4.88
CA LYS A 87 3.94 -14.07 -5.46
C LYS A 87 2.98 -13.37 -4.50
N HIS A 88 3.29 -13.36 -3.20
CA HIS A 88 2.43 -12.78 -2.16
C HIS A 88 2.81 -11.35 -1.78
N LEU A 89 4.00 -10.91 -2.18
CA LEU A 89 4.50 -9.55 -1.97
C LEU A 89 4.49 -8.79 -3.28
N ALA A 90 3.59 -7.81 -3.39
CA ALA A 90 3.45 -7.00 -4.60
C ALA A 90 4.67 -6.12 -4.82
N ARG A 91 5.09 -5.98 -6.08
CA ARG A 91 6.23 -5.17 -6.52
C ARG A 91 5.88 -4.39 -7.79
N PRO A 92 6.24 -3.11 -7.88
CA PRO A 92 6.12 -2.31 -9.10
C PRO A 92 6.74 -2.99 -10.33
N GLU A 93 7.95 -3.54 -10.20
CA GLU A 93 8.69 -4.17 -11.31
C GLU A 93 7.92 -5.36 -11.91
N ALA A 94 7.16 -6.07 -11.07
CA ALA A 94 6.40 -7.26 -11.45
C ALA A 94 5.05 -6.90 -12.10
N GLY A 95 4.83 -5.62 -12.43
CA GLY A 95 3.60 -5.13 -13.05
C GLY A 95 2.38 -5.04 -12.13
N SER A 96 2.50 -5.39 -10.84
CA SER A 96 1.40 -5.30 -9.89
C SER A 96 0.98 -3.84 -9.67
N ALA A 97 -0.33 -3.55 -9.62
CA ALA A 97 -0.82 -2.24 -9.14
C ALA A 97 -0.47 -1.95 -7.68
N CYS A 98 0.07 -2.93 -6.93
CA CYS A 98 0.53 -2.79 -5.55
C CYS A 98 -0.54 -2.24 -4.58
N LYS A 99 -1.83 -2.41 -4.91
CA LYS A 99 -2.97 -1.82 -4.20
C LYS A 99 -2.91 -1.98 -2.68
N ARG A 100 -2.60 -3.19 -2.20
CA ARG A 100 -2.56 -3.48 -0.75
C ARG A 100 -1.49 -2.66 -0.05
N LEU A 101 -0.30 -2.54 -0.64
CA LEU A 101 0.80 -1.76 -0.07
C LEU A 101 0.57 -0.26 -0.23
N ALA A 102 0.00 0.20 -1.34
CA ALA A 102 -0.41 1.59 -1.50
C ALA A 102 -1.47 2.00 -0.45
N MET A 103 -2.46 1.13 -0.20
CA MET A 103 -3.49 1.34 0.82
C MET A 103 -2.91 1.31 2.24
N TYR A 104 -2.00 0.38 2.53
CA TYR A 104 -1.30 0.36 3.82
C TYR A 104 -0.51 1.65 4.06
N LEU A 105 0.27 2.10 3.07
CA LEU A 105 1.01 3.37 3.16
C LEU A 105 0.07 4.57 3.35
N ARG A 106 -1.04 4.60 2.62
CA ARG A 106 -2.08 5.62 2.79
C ARG A 106 -2.54 5.69 4.23
N TRP A 107 -3.00 4.58 4.82
CA TRP A 107 -3.47 4.54 6.21
C TRP A 107 -2.41 4.96 7.21
N MET A 108 -1.15 4.60 6.99
CA MET A 108 -0.09 4.92 7.94
C MET A 108 0.38 6.38 7.83
N VAL A 109 0.33 6.98 6.64
CA VAL A 109 0.88 8.32 6.36
C VAL A 109 -0.17 9.42 6.46
N ARG A 110 -1.37 9.20 5.90
CA ARG A 110 -2.48 10.17 6.01
C ARG A 110 -3.10 10.06 7.39
N GLY A 111 -3.55 11.19 7.93
CA GLY A 111 -4.30 11.27 9.19
C GLY A 111 -5.58 12.07 9.00
N GLY A 112 -6.45 12.04 10.02
CA GLY A 112 -7.70 12.80 10.03
C GLY A 112 -8.87 12.14 9.27
N GLY A 113 -8.64 10.99 8.64
CA GLY A 113 -9.69 10.17 8.05
C GLY A 113 -10.15 9.04 8.97
N PRO A 114 -11.34 8.46 8.75
CA PRO A 114 -11.91 7.43 9.64
C PRO A 114 -11.11 6.13 9.72
N VAL A 115 -10.23 5.89 8.74
CA VAL A 115 -9.36 4.71 8.63
C VAL A 115 -7.88 5.07 8.49
N ASP A 116 -7.56 6.37 8.50
CA ASP A 116 -6.23 6.92 8.24
C ASP A 116 -5.58 7.29 9.58
N PHE A 117 -4.59 6.50 10.01
CA PHE A 117 -3.97 6.56 11.34
C PHE A 117 -3.00 7.74 11.54
N GLY A 118 -2.36 8.22 10.47
CA GLY A 118 -1.46 9.39 10.53
C GLY A 118 -0.18 9.20 11.35
N LEU A 119 0.25 7.95 11.56
CA LEU A 119 1.36 7.59 12.45
C LEU A 119 2.74 7.86 11.82
N TRP A 120 2.86 7.93 10.50
CA TRP A 120 4.14 8.02 9.81
C TRP A 120 4.40 9.42 9.27
N ARG A 121 5.56 9.97 9.63
CA ARG A 121 6.00 11.34 9.27
C ARG A 121 7.20 11.41 8.32
N ARG A 122 7.76 10.25 7.94
CA ARG A 122 8.96 10.15 7.06
C ARG A 122 8.60 9.98 5.57
N ILE A 123 7.32 9.82 5.27
CA ILE A 123 6.77 9.72 3.92
C ILE A 123 5.70 10.81 3.84
N ARG A 124 5.70 11.62 2.79
CA ARG A 124 4.74 12.72 2.64
C ARG A 124 3.47 12.23 1.94
N PRO A 125 2.28 12.74 2.31
CA PRO A 125 1.04 12.42 1.59
C PRO A 125 1.11 12.66 0.08
N ALA A 126 1.84 13.70 -0.36
CA ALA A 126 2.07 14.02 -1.77
C ALA A 126 2.77 12.90 -2.58
N GLN A 127 3.49 12.01 -1.90
CA GLN A 127 4.20 10.87 -2.51
C GLN A 127 3.31 9.62 -2.60
N LEU A 128 2.14 9.61 -1.98
CA LEU A 128 1.27 8.44 -1.98
C LEU A 128 0.66 8.20 -3.37
N LEU A 129 0.38 6.93 -3.65
CA LEU A 129 -0.37 6.52 -4.84
C LEU A 129 -1.83 6.25 -4.48
N VAL A 130 -2.73 6.53 -5.41
CA VAL A 130 -4.14 6.13 -5.34
C VAL A 130 -4.21 4.60 -5.39
N PRO A 131 -4.72 3.91 -4.35
CA PRO A 131 -4.87 2.46 -4.37
C PRO A 131 -5.84 2.01 -5.49
N LEU A 132 -5.30 1.30 -6.49
CA LEU A 132 -6.05 0.90 -7.68
C LEU A 132 -6.47 -0.58 -7.65
N ASP A 133 -7.77 -0.86 -7.69
CA ASP A 133 -8.32 -2.21 -7.86
C ASP A 133 -9.35 -2.29 -8.99
N THR A 134 -10.03 -3.42 -9.11
CA THR A 134 -11.00 -3.68 -10.19
C THR A 134 -12.16 -2.69 -10.20
N HIS A 135 -12.65 -2.23 -9.04
CA HIS A 135 -13.76 -1.27 -8.99
C HIS A 135 -13.25 0.13 -9.28
N SER A 136 -12.23 0.60 -8.54
CA SER A 136 -11.70 1.95 -8.76
C SER A 136 -11.11 2.11 -10.17
N GLY A 137 -10.53 1.06 -10.74
CA GLY A 137 -10.05 1.07 -12.12
C GLY A 137 -11.15 1.14 -13.18
N ARG A 138 -12.33 0.54 -12.93
CA ARG A 138 -13.50 0.71 -13.82
C ARG A 138 -14.02 2.14 -13.75
N THR A 139 -14.22 2.66 -12.53
CA THR A 139 -14.66 4.05 -12.30
C THR A 139 -13.69 5.05 -12.94
N ALA A 140 -12.39 4.90 -12.70
CA ALA A 140 -11.37 5.79 -13.25
C ALA A 140 -11.32 5.78 -14.79
N ARG A 141 -11.56 4.64 -15.45
CA ARG A 141 -11.67 4.59 -16.92
C ARG A 141 -12.93 5.28 -17.42
N ARG A 142 -14.07 5.05 -16.76
CA ARG A 142 -15.34 5.70 -17.11
C ARG A 142 -15.26 7.23 -16.97
N LEU A 143 -14.51 7.71 -15.98
CA LEU A 143 -14.21 9.14 -15.78
C LEU A 143 -13.08 9.68 -16.67
N GLY A 144 -12.49 8.84 -17.55
CA GLY A 144 -11.38 9.25 -18.42
C GLY A 144 -10.07 9.57 -17.71
N LEU A 145 -9.89 9.15 -16.44
CA LEU A 145 -8.65 9.32 -15.67
C LEU A 145 -7.60 8.28 -16.06
N ILE A 146 -8.01 7.06 -16.41
CA ILE A 146 -7.15 6.04 -17.01
C ILE A 146 -7.53 5.90 -18.48
N ARG A 147 -6.58 6.13 -19.39
CA ARG A 147 -6.81 6.10 -20.85
C ARG A 147 -5.81 5.16 -21.52
N GLY A 148 -6.28 4.41 -22.53
CA GLY A 148 -5.46 3.52 -23.35
C GLY A 148 -4.95 2.24 -22.67
N ARG A 149 -5.23 2.02 -21.37
CA ARG A 149 -4.85 0.79 -20.64
C ARG A 149 -6.07 0.03 -20.14
N LYS A 150 -6.16 -1.26 -20.45
CA LYS A 150 -7.20 -2.18 -19.94
C LYS A 150 -6.83 -2.82 -18.61
N SER A 151 -5.54 -3.04 -18.34
CA SER A 151 -5.01 -3.67 -17.13
C SER A 151 -4.97 -2.72 -15.93
N ASN A 152 -5.22 -3.25 -14.74
CA ASN A 152 -4.94 -2.57 -13.47
C ASN A 152 -3.54 -2.95 -12.98
N ASP A 153 -2.54 -2.36 -13.62
CA ASP A 153 -1.12 -2.57 -13.32
C ASP A 153 -0.48 -1.34 -12.68
N TRP A 154 0.81 -1.44 -12.38
CA TRP A 154 1.60 -0.34 -11.82
C TRP A 154 1.49 0.95 -12.64
N LYS A 155 1.57 0.83 -13.98
CA LYS A 155 1.49 1.98 -14.89
C LYS A 155 0.11 2.65 -14.84
N ALA A 156 -0.96 1.87 -14.70
CA ALA A 156 -2.31 2.41 -14.50
C ALA A 156 -2.45 3.14 -13.16
N ALA A 157 -1.86 2.62 -12.07
CA ALA A 157 -1.86 3.28 -10.76
C ALA A 157 -1.09 4.62 -10.80
N LEU A 158 0.04 4.66 -11.50
CA LEU A 158 0.79 5.90 -11.76
C LEU A 158 -0.02 6.89 -12.59
N GLN A 159 -0.65 6.44 -13.70
CA GLN A 159 -1.47 7.30 -14.55
C GLN A 159 -2.62 7.92 -13.76
N LEU A 160 -3.34 7.12 -12.98
CA LEU A 160 -4.43 7.59 -12.13
C LEU A 160 -3.94 8.63 -11.12
N THR A 161 -2.85 8.33 -10.39
CA THR A 161 -2.32 9.26 -9.39
C THR A 161 -1.87 10.58 -10.02
N ARG A 162 -1.20 10.52 -11.18
CA ARG A 162 -0.79 11.72 -11.94
C ARG A 162 -1.99 12.56 -12.36
N ARG A 163 -3.11 11.93 -12.74
CA ARG A 163 -4.35 12.65 -13.09
C ARG A 163 -5.06 13.23 -11.87
N CYS A 164 -4.90 12.63 -10.69
CA CYS A 164 -5.42 13.18 -9.44
C CYS A 164 -4.58 14.35 -8.89
N ARG A 165 -3.27 14.39 -9.21
CA ARG A 165 -2.31 15.36 -8.65
C ARG A 165 -2.70 16.84 -8.88
N PRO A 166 -3.20 17.27 -10.06
CA PRO A 166 -3.65 18.66 -10.25
C PRO A 166 -4.81 19.07 -9.33
N PHE A 167 -5.66 18.14 -8.91
CA PHE A 167 -6.80 18.45 -8.03
C PHE A 167 -6.39 18.57 -6.56
N CYS A 168 -5.37 17.84 -6.12
CA CYS A 168 -4.78 18.00 -4.79
C CYS A 168 -3.29 17.60 -4.80
N PRO A 169 -2.38 18.54 -5.07
CA PRO A 169 -0.94 18.23 -5.17
C PRO A 169 -0.33 17.72 -3.86
N ARG A 170 -0.87 18.18 -2.72
CA ARG A 170 -0.38 17.81 -1.38
C ARG A 170 -0.82 16.42 -0.94
N ASP A 171 -1.88 15.86 -1.52
CA ASP A 171 -2.44 14.55 -1.17
C ASP A 171 -3.27 13.95 -2.33
N PRO A 172 -2.63 13.45 -3.40
CA PRO A 172 -3.35 12.90 -4.54
C PRO A 172 -4.08 11.59 -4.21
N ALA A 173 -3.68 10.89 -3.14
CA ALA A 173 -4.29 9.62 -2.73
C ALA A 173 -5.68 9.81 -2.08
N ARG A 174 -6.09 11.04 -1.75
CA ARG A 174 -7.42 11.33 -1.15
C ARG A 174 -8.61 10.92 -1.98
N TYR A 175 -8.45 10.87 -3.30
CA TYR A 175 -9.54 10.60 -4.23
C TYR A 175 -9.91 9.11 -4.33
N ASP A 176 -9.20 8.23 -3.63
CA ASP A 176 -9.50 6.81 -3.66
C ASP A 176 -10.91 6.48 -3.12
N PHE A 177 -11.38 7.20 -2.09
CA PHE A 177 -12.75 7.08 -1.60
C PHE A 177 -13.78 7.50 -2.64
N ALA A 178 -13.55 8.58 -3.38
CA ALA A 178 -14.45 9.03 -4.45
C ALA A 178 -14.54 7.98 -5.58
N LEU A 179 -13.40 7.37 -5.93
CA LEU A 179 -13.34 6.32 -6.95
C LEU A 179 -13.95 4.99 -6.51
N PHE A 180 -13.95 4.71 -5.20
CA PHE A 180 -14.62 3.55 -4.62
C PHE A 180 -16.13 3.75 -4.47
N GLY A 181 -16.55 4.87 -3.84
CA GLY A 181 -17.95 5.17 -3.54
C GLY A 181 -18.80 5.32 -4.80
N ALA A 182 -18.29 5.98 -5.83
CA ALA A 182 -18.98 6.17 -7.11
C ALA A 182 -19.14 4.87 -7.93
N GLY A 183 -18.47 3.78 -7.52
CA GLY A 183 -18.58 2.46 -8.14
C GLY A 183 -19.46 1.47 -7.37
N VAL A 184 -19.79 1.75 -6.11
CA VAL A 184 -20.61 0.89 -5.24
C VAL A 184 -22.03 1.45 -5.09
N SER A 185 -22.20 2.76 -5.26
CA SER A 185 -23.48 3.44 -5.17
C SER A 185 -23.71 4.21 -6.46
N GLY A 186 -24.84 4.01 -7.13
CA GLY A 186 -25.35 4.95 -8.14
C GLY A 186 -25.79 6.30 -7.54
N ALA A 187 -25.37 6.61 -6.30
CA ALA A 187 -25.70 7.80 -5.54
C ALA A 187 -24.43 8.62 -5.27
N SER A 188 -24.56 9.95 -5.35
CA SER A 188 -23.43 10.88 -5.39
C SER A 188 -22.56 10.82 -4.13
N VAL A 189 -21.24 10.84 -4.32
CA VAL A 189 -20.22 10.98 -3.27
C VAL A 189 -19.98 12.47 -2.95
N ALA A 190 -21.01 13.32 -3.09
CA ALA A 190 -20.81 14.77 -3.18
C ALA A 190 -20.66 15.48 -1.82
N GLU A 191 -21.23 14.99 -0.73
CA GLU A 191 -21.37 15.84 0.47
C GLU A 191 -20.17 15.84 1.43
N ARG A 192 -19.28 14.82 1.39
CA ARG A 192 -18.12 14.74 2.30
C ARG A 192 -16.76 15.08 1.69
N PHE A 193 -16.72 15.32 0.38
CA PHE A 193 -15.47 15.62 -0.35
C PHE A 193 -15.52 16.95 -1.11
N SER A 194 -16.62 17.70 -0.99
CA SER A 194 -16.70 19.05 -1.52
C SER A 194 -15.67 19.95 -0.82
N LEU A 195 -14.97 20.73 -1.62
CA LEU A 195 -13.92 21.66 -1.21
C LEU A 195 -14.51 22.71 -0.25
N ALA A 196 -14.44 22.48 1.06
CA ALA A 196 -14.87 23.46 2.06
C ALA A 196 -13.74 23.99 2.96
N ASP A 197 -12.48 23.61 2.73
CA ASP A 197 -11.31 24.13 3.49
C ASP A 197 -10.22 24.71 2.59
N ALA A 198 -10.62 25.65 1.73
CA ALA A 198 -9.68 26.56 1.06
C ALA A 198 -10.23 27.99 1.15
N SER A 199 -10.31 28.53 2.37
CA SER A 199 -10.31 29.99 2.53
C SER A 199 -8.88 30.51 2.35
N PRO A 200 -8.64 31.52 1.51
CA PRO A 200 -7.40 32.26 1.56
C PRO A 200 -7.39 33.09 2.85
N ALA A 201 -6.37 32.92 3.69
CA ALA A 201 -6.10 33.89 4.74
C ALA A 201 -5.78 35.22 4.07
N GLY A 202 -6.54 36.26 4.40
CA GLY A 202 -6.20 37.66 4.16
C GLY A 202 -5.07 38.13 5.06
#